data_AF-A0A2U8WPT0-F1
#
_entry.id   AF-A0A2U8WPT0-F1
#
_cell.length_a   1.000
_cell.length_b   1.000
_cell.length_c   1.000
_cell.angle_alpha   90.00
_cell.angle_beta   90.00
_cell.angle_gamma   90.00
#
_symmetry.space_group_name_H-M   'P 1'
#
loop_
_entity.id
_entity.type
_entity.pdbx_description
1 polymer ?
#
loop_
_entity_poly.entity_id
_entity_poly.type
_entity_poly.pdbx_seq_one_letter_code
_entity_poly.pdbx_strand_id
1 'polypeptide(L)'
;MPSVSSAANLHIANHLRLADRDLKDAIVLHGCRSRNDAYHLEQAAEKLLLALLTSEGEHVQIKDVHILDRLADRLPEDHPLRSAMQGLGYLKTYATAFRYPKTGGRLPAAIPDDKFDFASVVLRRLIDASARHFQVDLEAGDDVPSGNTNPMRRKAEPRSSSPLKTSPLKT
;
A
#
# COMPACT_ATOMS: atom_id res chain seq x y z
N MET A 1 2.74 -11.23 -25.80
CA MET A 1 2.91 -10.27 -24.69
C MET A 1 4.21 -10.60 -24.00
N PRO A 2 5.10 -9.65 -23.67
CA PRO A 2 6.32 -9.99 -22.96
C PRO A 2 5.93 -10.54 -21.58
N SER A 3 6.42 -11.74 -21.27
CA SER A 3 6.30 -12.36 -19.95
C SER A 3 6.79 -11.37 -18.91
N VAL A 4 5.92 -10.98 -17.97
CA VAL A 4 6.38 -10.35 -16.73
C VAL A 4 7.41 -11.32 -16.12
N SER A 5 8.60 -10.82 -15.81
CA SER A 5 9.73 -11.63 -15.36
C SER A 5 9.38 -12.34 -14.05
N SER A 6 9.82 -13.58 -13.88
CA SER A 6 9.77 -14.33 -12.61
C SER A 6 10.19 -13.49 -11.39
N ALA A 7 11.08 -12.51 -11.58
CA ALA A 7 11.53 -11.62 -10.54
C ALA A 7 10.42 -10.65 -10.05
N ALA A 8 9.61 -10.09 -10.95
CA ALA A 8 8.55 -9.15 -10.57
C ALA A 8 7.43 -9.84 -9.78
N ASN A 9 7.07 -11.08 -10.14
CA ASN A 9 6.09 -11.87 -9.38
C ASN A 9 6.59 -12.16 -7.96
N LEU A 10 7.88 -12.48 -7.82
CA LEU A 10 8.52 -12.67 -6.51
C LEU A 10 8.58 -11.36 -5.72
N HIS A 11 8.90 -10.23 -6.38
CA HIS A 11 8.91 -8.92 -5.71
C HIS A 11 7.52 -8.54 -5.18
N ILE A 12 6.46 -8.71 -5.97
CA ILE A 12 5.08 -8.44 -5.51
C ILE A 12 4.73 -9.33 -4.32
N ALA A 13 4.95 -10.65 -4.44
CA ALA A 13 4.62 -11.58 -3.38
C ALA A 13 5.39 -11.30 -2.08
N ASN A 14 6.72 -11.12 -2.19
CA ASN A 14 7.57 -10.93 -1.02
C ASN A 14 7.37 -9.56 -0.36
N HIS A 15 7.07 -8.51 -1.13
CA HIS A 15 6.67 -7.23 -0.54
C HIS A 15 5.36 -7.35 0.26
N LEU A 16 4.36 -8.09 -0.22
CA LEU A 16 3.12 -8.30 0.52
C LEU A 16 3.33 -9.16 1.78
N ARG A 17 4.16 -10.21 1.70
CA ARG A 17 4.53 -11.02 2.87
C ARG A 17 5.23 -10.19 3.94
N LEU A 18 6.19 -9.35 3.52
CA LEU A 18 6.87 -8.46 4.46
C LEU A 18 5.91 -7.43 5.04
N ALA A 19 5.01 -6.85 4.24
CA ALA A 19 4.00 -5.91 4.74
C ALA A 19 3.08 -6.56 5.80
N ASP A 20 2.67 -7.81 5.57
CA ASP A 20 1.87 -8.59 6.53
C ASP A 20 2.62 -8.87 7.83
N ARG A 21 3.90 -9.25 7.73
CA ARG A 21 4.78 -9.49 8.89
C ARG A 21 5.00 -8.21 9.70
N ASP A 22 5.29 -7.09 9.04
CA ASP A 22 5.42 -5.79 9.70
C ASP A 22 4.12 -5.39 10.42
N LEU A 23 2.95 -5.61 9.82
CA LEU A 23 1.68 -5.32 10.49
C LEU A 23 1.48 -6.21 11.73
N LYS A 24 1.80 -7.50 11.65
CA LYS A 24 1.73 -8.42 12.81
C LYS A 24 2.68 -7.98 13.92
N ASP A 25 3.92 -7.61 13.58
CA ASP A 25 4.92 -7.11 14.53
C ASP A 25 4.44 -5.80 15.18
N ALA A 26 3.85 -4.89 14.40
CA ALA A 26 3.28 -3.65 14.91
C ALA A 26 2.20 -3.92 15.98
N ILE A 27 1.31 -4.90 15.75
CA ILE A 27 0.25 -5.28 16.68
C ILE A 27 0.83 -5.84 17.99
N VAL A 28 1.84 -6.72 17.90
CA VAL A 28 2.52 -7.27 19.08
C VAL A 28 3.19 -6.14 19.89
N LEU A 29 3.94 -5.27 19.20
CA LEU A 29 4.66 -4.16 19.82
C LEU A 29 3.71 -3.15 20.47
N HIS A 30 2.58 -2.86 19.85
CA HIS A 30 1.56 -1.99 20.40
C HIS A 30 0.95 -2.56 21.69
N GLY A 31 0.67 -3.88 21.71
CA GLY A 31 0.22 -4.57 22.93
C GLY A 31 1.20 -4.47 24.10
N CYS A 32 2.50 -4.37 23.79
CA CYS A 32 3.56 -4.13 24.77
C CYS A 32 3.85 -2.65 25.05
N ARG A 33 3.06 -1.71 24.49
CA ARG A 33 3.27 -0.25 24.54
C ARG A 33 4.65 0.18 24.05
N SER A 34 5.21 -0.55 23.09
CA SER A 34 6.49 -0.19 22.47
C SER A 34 6.28 0.88 21.43
N ARG A 35 7.05 1.97 21.51
CA ARG A 35 7.06 3.06 20.52
C ARG A 35 7.45 2.63 19.09
N ASN A 36 7.97 1.41 18.93
CA ASN A 36 8.41 0.89 17.64
C ASN A 36 7.22 0.36 16.82
N ASP A 37 6.02 0.26 17.41
CA ASP A 37 4.78 -0.11 16.73
C ASP A 37 4.51 0.76 15.50
N ALA A 38 4.68 2.08 15.62
CA ALA A 38 4.45 3.04 14.56
C ALA A 38 5.47 2.93 13.42
N TYR A 39 6.70 2.49 13.72
CA TYR A 39 7.70 2.21 12.70
C TYR A 39 7.27 1.03 11.84
N HIS A 40 6.79 -0.06 12.46
CA HIS A 40 6.34 -1.21 11.71
C HIS A 40 5.03 -0.94 10.93
N LEU A 41 4.12 -0.10 11.43
CA LEU A 41 2.98 0.37 10.62
C LEU A 41 3.43 1.11 9.35
N GLU A 42 4.44 1.97 9.46
CA GLU A 42 4.99 2.69 8.31
C GLU A 42 5.64 1.73 7.31
N GLN A 43 6.43 0.77 7.81
CA GLN A 43 7.10 -0.24 7.01
C GLN A 43 6.12 -1.17 6.29
N ALA A 44 5.00 -1.53 6.93
CA ALA A 44 3.93 -2.28 6.30
C ALA A 44 3.31 -1.49 5.14
N ALA A 45 3.03 -0.20 5.35
CA ALA A 45 2.46 0.68 4.33
C ALA A 45 3.41 0.88 3.14
N GLU A 46 4.70 1.07 3.40
CA GLU A 46 5.73 1.24 2.36
C GLU A 46 5.85 -0.02 1.48
N LYS A 47 5.96 -1.20 2.09
CA LYS A 47 6.10 -2.45 1.33
C LYS A 47 4.85 -2.80 0.53
N LEU A 48 3.67 -2.50 1.07
CA LEU A 48 2.43 -2.59 0.30
C LEU A 48 2.48 -1.69 -0.95
N LEU A 49 2.91 -0.43 -0.82
CA LEU A 49 3.07 0.47 -1.98
C LEU A 49 4.07 -0.06 -3.01
N LEU A 50 5.19 -0.61 -2.55
CA LEU A 50 6.19 -1.20 -3.45
C LEU A 50 5.60 -2.38 -4.25
N ALA A 51 4.76 -3.22 -3.65
CA ALA A 51 4.05 -4.27 -4.38
C ALA A 51 3.12 -3.70 -5.45
N LEU A 52 2.33 -2.67 -5.11
CA LEU A 52 1.41 -2.01 -6.04
C LEU A 52 2.15 -1.35 -7.21
N LEU A 53 3.20 -0.58 -6.92
CA LEU A 53 4.01 0.11 -7.95
C LEU A 53 4.73 -0.90 -8.86
N THR A 54 5.23 -2.01 -8.30
CA THR A 54 5.82 -3.09 -9.11
C THR A 54 4.81 -3.65 -10.10
N SER A 55 3.53 -3.81 -9.71
CA SER A 55 2.47 -4.27 -10.61
C SER A 55 2.14 -3.28 -11.74
N GLU A 56 2.37 -1.98 -11.51
CA GLU A 56 2.24 -0.91 -12.51
C GLU A 56 3.48 -0.81 -13.44
N GLY A 57 4.48 -1.69 -13.25
CA GLY A 57 5.74 -1.65 -13.99
C GLY A 57 6.70 -0.57 -13.49
N GLU A 58 6.42 0.06 -12.34
CA GLU A 58 7.29 1.05 -11.73
C GLU A 58 8.29 0.42 -10.77
N HIS A 59 9.57 0.52 -11.12
CA HIS A 59 10.65 0.11 -10.22
C HIS A 59 11.14 1.31 -9.40
N VAL A 60 10.78 1.33 -8.11
CA VAL A 60 11.21 2.37 -7.18
C VAL A 60 12.66 2.13 -6.79
N GLN A 61 13.55 3.09 -7.09
CA GLN A 61 14.94 3.02 -6.65
C GLN A 61 15.01 3.24 -5.14
N ILE A 62 15.91 2.52 -4.44
CA ILE A 62 16.07 2.58 -2.98
C ILE A 62 16.21 4.02 -2.45
N LYS A 63 16.90 4.90 -3.21
CA LYS A 63 17.06 6.32 -2.86
C LYS A 63 15.76 7.13 -2.83
N ASP A 64 14.71 6.65 -3.49
CA ASP A 64 13.39 7.28 -3.59
C ASP A 64 12.38 6.62 -2.63
N VAL A 65 12.76 5.54 -1.95
CA VAL A 65 11.96 4.78 -0.97
C VAL A 65 12.06 5.47 0.38
N HIS A 66 11.50 6.67 0.60
CA HIS A 66 11.47 7.25 1.97
C HIS A 66 10.32 8.24 2.25
N ILE A 67 9.33 8.35 1.35
CA ILE A 67 8.19 9.25 1.59
C ILE A 67 6.91 8.58 1.09
N LEU A 68 6.17 7.99 2.04
CA LEU A 68 4.92 7.27 1.80
C LEU A 68 3.96 8.04 0.86
N ASP A 69 3.77 9.33 1.11
CA ASP A 69 2.93 10.21 0.26
C ASP A 69 3.40 10.25 -1.19
N ARG A 70 4.71 10.41 -1.40
CA ARG A 70 5.29 10.48 -2.75
C ARG A 70 5.18 9.14 -3.47
N LEU A 71 5.28 8.03 -2.75
CA LEU A 71 5.05 6.71 -3.32
C LEU A 71 3.57 6.50 -3.67
N ALA A 72 2.65 6.95 -2.81
CA ALA A 72 1.22 6.88 -3.10
C ALA A 72 0.81 7.77 -4.29
N ASP A 73 1.45 8.92 -4.47
CA ASP A 73 1.21 9.82 -5.60
C ASP A 73 1.67 9.27 -6.96
N ARG A 74 2.54 8.25 -6.96
CA ARG A 74 2.96 7.54 -8.17
C ARG A 74 1.92 6.51 -8.65
N LEU A 75 0.95 6.15 -7.81
CA LEU A 75 -0.16 5.31 -8.27
C LEU A 75 -1.03 6.10 -9.26
N PRO A 76 -1.57 5.44 -10.31
CA PRO A 76 -2.56 6.06 -11.19
C PRO A 76 -3.72 6.70 -10.40
N GLU A 77 -4.27 7.83 -10.91
CA GLU A 77 -5.38 8.54 -10.25
C GLU A 77 -6.61 7.67 -10.02
N ASP A 78 -6.85 6.72 -10.92
CA ASP A 78 -7.96 5.77 -10.86
C ASP A 78 -7.66 4.51 -10.04
N HIS A 79 -6.46 4.39 -9.45
CA HIS A 79 -6.10 3.25 -8.63
C HIS A 79 -6.99 3.22 -7.36
N PRO A 80 -7.72 2.12 -7.11
CA PRO A 80 -8.77 2.04 -6.09
C PRO A 80 -8.24 2.20 -4.67
N LEU A 81 -6.95 1.91 -4.44
CA LEU A 81 -6.32 2.00 -3.13
C LEU A 81 -5.58 3.33 -2.90
N ARG A 82 -5.47 4.20 -3.92
CA ARG A 82 -4.60 5.40 -3.85
C ARG A 82 -4.98 6.33 -2.71
N SER A 83 -6.27 6.70 -2.61
CA SER A 83 -6.72 7.61 -1.55
C SER A 83 -6.54 7.03 -0.15
N ALA A 84 -6.71 5.72 0.01
CA ALA A 84 -6.48 5.06 1.29
C ALA A 84 -4.99 5.10 1.68
N MET A 85 -4.08 4.86 0.72
CA MET A 85 -2.65 4.98 0.93
C MET A 85 -2.21 6.41 1.26
N GLN A 86 -2.75 7.42 0.56
CA GLN A 86 -2.49 8.83 0.88
C GLN A 86 -2.96 9.19 2.31
N GLY A 87 -4.07 8.60 2.77
CA GLY A 87 -4.55 8.76 4.15
C GLY A 87 -3.59 8.23 5.22
N LEU A 88 -2.67 7.34 4.87
CA LEU A 88 -1.63 6.80 5.76
C LEU A 88 -0.34 7.64 5.76
N GLY A 89 -0.29 8.72 4.97
CA GLY A 89 0.86 9.59 4.78
C GLY A 89 1.57 10.10 6.02
N TYR A 90 0.79 10.32 7.07
CA TYR A 90 1.29 10.79 8.36
C TYR A 90 2.27 9.81 9.01
N LEU A 91 2.22 8.52 8.65
CA LEU A 91 3.11 7.49 9.20
C LEU A 91 4.60 7.77 8.94
N LYS A 92 4.93 8.50 7.86
CA LYS A 92 6.31 8.87 7.52
C LYS A 92 7.09 9.57 8.64
N THR A 93 6.37 10.26 9.53
CA THR A 93 7.01 10.94 10.66
C THR A 93 7.64 9.94 11.62
N TYR A 94 7.03 8.77 11.79
CA TYR A 94 7.51 7.73 12.70
C TYR A 94 8.75 7.01 12.15
N ALA A 95 8.88 6.94 10.83
CA ALA A 95 10.08 6.41 10.19
C ALA A 95 11.28 7.36 10.24
N THR A 96 11.11 8.67 10.44
CA THR A 96 12.22 9.64 10.30
C THR A 96 12.51 10.42 11.59
N ALA A 97 11.48 10.99 12.21
CA ALA A 97 11.63 11.87 13.37
C ALA A 97 11.61 11.11 14.70
N PHE A 98 10.93 9.97 14.78
CA PHE A 98 10.73 9.26 16.06
C PHE A 98 11.89 8.32 16.43
N ARG A 99 12.94 8.26 15.60
CA ARG A 99 14.18 7.53 15.89
C ARG A 99 15.17 8.32 16.74
N TYR A 100 15.04 9.64 16.79
CA TYR A 100 15.98 10.53 17.48
C TYR A 100 15.31 11.29 18.62
N PRO A 101 16.08 11.75 19.63
CA PRO A 101 15.55 12.69 20.61
C PRO A 101 14.97 13.94 19.95
N LYS A 102 13.91 14.51 20.54
CA LYS A 102 13.35 15.79 20.11
C LYS A 102 14.38 16.92 20.32
N THR A 103 14.13 18.09 19.75
CA THR A 103 14.98 19.31 19.87
C THR A 103 15.26 19.75 21.33
N GLY A 104 14.56 19.19 22.33
CA GLY A 104 14.86 19.37 23.76
C GLY A 104 15.36 18.10 24.49
N GLY A 105 15.91 17.11 23.78
CA GLY A 105 16.45 15.85 24.35
C GLY A 105 15.39 14.84 24.83
N ARG A 106 14.10 15.23 24.87
CA ARG A 106 13.01 14.33 25.29
C ARG A 106 12.77 13.23 24.25
N LEU A 107 12.34 12.07 24.73
CA LEU A 107 11.95 10.98 23.86
C LEU A 107 10.70 11.34 23.03
N PRO A 108 10.62 10.85 21.78
CA PRO A 108 9.38 10.89 21.03
C PRO A 108 8.28 10.10 21.74
N ALA A 109 7.04 10.56 21.57
CA ALA A 109 5.89 9.86 22.14
C ALA A 109 5.61 8.60 21.32
N ALA A 110 4.91 7.62 21.90
CA ALA A 110 4.30 6.56 21.10
C ALA A 110 3.23 7.15 20.16
N ILE A 111 2.83 6.39 19.15
CA ILE A 111 1.64 6.71 18.36
C ILE A 111 0.40 6.66 19.29
N PRO A 112 -0.55 7.61 19.13
CA PRO A 112 -1.84 7.51 19.83
C PRO A 112 -2.64 6.26 19.42
N ASP A 113 -3.32 5.62 20.38
CA ASP A 113 -4.08 4.38 20.17
C ASP A 113 -5.10 4.50 19.02
N ASP A 114 -5.83 5.61 18.94
CA ASP A 114 -6.82 5.86 17.87
C ASP A 114 -6.20 5.88 16.47
N LYS A 115 -4.99 6.43 16.35
CA LYS A 115 -4.23 6.43 15.10
C LYS A 115 -3.68 5.04 14.77
N PHE A 116 -3.20 4.33 15.78
CA PHE A 116 -2.73 2.95 15.62
C PHE A 116 -3.86 2.05 15.13
N ASP A 117 -5.02 2.09 15.80
CA ASP A 117 -6.21 1.31 15.46
C ASP A 117 -6.68 1.60 14.04
N PHE A 118 -6.76 2.89 13.68
CA PHE A 118 -7.13 3.28 12.32
C PHE A 118 -6.14 2.72 11.28
N ALA A 119 -4.84 2.93 11.46
CA ALA A 119 -3.83 2.50 10.51
C ALA A 119 -3.77 0.99 10.36
N SER A 120 -3.80 0.24 11.47
CA SER A 120 -3.71 -1.21 11.47
C SER A 120 -4.92 -1.85 10.77
N VAL A 121 -6.14 -1.34 11.02
CA VAL A 121 -7.36 -1.81 10.34
C VAL A 121 -7.33 -1.51 8.85
N VAL A 122 -6.90 -0.30 8.46
CA VAL A 122 -6.77 0.07 7.05
C VAL A 122 -5.74 -0.82 6.36
N LEU A 123 -4.54 -0.96 6.94
CA LEU A 123 -3.47 -1.78 6.38
C LEU A 123 -3.86 -3.24 6.22
N ARG A 124 -4.51 -3.86 7.23
CA ARG A 124 -5.04 -5.23 7.12
C ARG A 124 -5.93 -5.38 5.89
N ARG A 125 -6.91 -4.47 5.74
CA ARG A 125 -7.86 -4.50 4.62
C ARG A 125 -7.17 -4.35 3.27
N LEU A 126 -6.19 -3.45 3.16
CA LEU A 126 -5.46 -3.21 1.92
C LEU A 126 -4.56 -4.40 1.57
N ILE A 127 -3.81 -4.93 2.55
CA ILE A 127 -2.97 -6.14 2.38
C ILE A 127 -3.83 -7.32 1.94
N ASP A 128 -4.99 -7.56 2.59
CA ASP A 128 -5.94 -8.61 2.18
C ASP A 128 -6.44 -8.44 0.75
N ALA A 129 -6.82 -7.21 0.39
CA ALA A 129 -7.32 -6.91 -0.95
C ALA A 129 -6.23 -7.17 -2.01
N SER A 130 -5.00 -6.72 -1.75
CA SER A 130 -3.87 -6.92 -2.64
C SER A 130 -3.45 -8.39 -2.70
N ALA A 131 -3.36 -9.09 -1.58
CA ALA A 131 -3.01 -10.52 -1.56
C ALA A 131 -4.02 -11.36 -2.34
N ARG A 132 -5.32 -11.09 -2.19
CA ARG A 132 -6.37 -11.75 -3.00
C ARG A 132 -6.22 -11.43 -4.49
N HIS A 133 -6.02 -10.17 -4.84
CA HIS A 133 -5.90 -9.74 -6.23
C HIS A 133 -4.67 -10.35 -6.92
N PHE A 134 -3.51 -10.29 -6.27
CA PHE A 134 -2.25 -10.83 -6.80
C PHE A 134 -2.11 -12.35 -6.59
N GLN A 135 -3.08 -12.99 -5.93
CA GLN A 135 -3.06 -14.42 -5.61
C GLN A 135 -1.78 -14.81 -4.86
N VAL A 136 -1.51 -14.10 -3.78
CA VAL A 136 -0.35 -14.31 -2.91
C VAL A 136 -0.80 -14.99 -1.64
N ASP A 137 -0.20 -16.15 -1.36
CA ASP A 137 -0.22 -16.74 -0.03
C ASP A 137 0.80 -16.01 0.86
N LEU A 138 0.28 -15.33 1.89
CA LEU A 138 1.07 -14.52 2.82
C LEU A 138 1.92 -15.38 3.78
N GLU A 139 1.56 -16.64 3.98
CA GLU A 139 2.28 -17.58 4.87
C GLU A 139 3.28 -18.47 4.12
N ALA A 140 3.26 -18.45 2.77
CA ALA A 140 4.17 -19.24 1.96
C ALA A 140 5.64 -18.78 2.04
N GLY A 141 6.53 -19.66 1.57
CA GLY A 141 7.96 -19.39 1.41
C GLY A 141 8.25 -18.24 0.44
N ASP A 142 9.46 -17.69 0.51
CA ASP A 142 9.89 -16.55 -0.30
C ASP A 142 10.17 -16.91 -1.78
N ASP A 143 10.19 -18.20 -2.09
CA ASP A 143 10.34 -18.79 -3.42
C ASP A 143 9.00 -18.94 -4.17
N VAL A 144 7.87 -18.77 -3.49
CA VAL A 144 6.53 -18.86 -4.09
C VAL A 144 6.13 -17.50 -4.70
N PRO A 145 5.98 -17.39 -6.03
CA PRO A 145 5.65 -16.13 -6.70
C PRO A 145 4.16 -15.78 -6.59
N SER A 146 3.79 -14.55 -6.95
CA SER A 146 2.39 -14.17 -7.12
C SER A 146 1.76 -14.86 -8.35
N GLY A 147 0.49 -15.28 -8.23
CA GLY A 147 -0.26 -15.89 -9.33
C GLY A 147 -0.83 -14.88 -10.33
N ASN A 148 -0.97 -13.61 -9.92
CA ASN A 148 -1.38 -12.50 -10.77
C ASN A 148 -0.46 -11.30 -10.53
N THR A 149 -0.17 -10.55 -11.59
CA THR A 149 0.61 -9.30 -11.55
C THR A 149 -0.08 -8.14 -12.27
N ASN A 150 -1.29 -8.35 -12.77
CA ASN A 150 -2.05 -7.28 -13.43
C ASN A 150 -2.29 -6.15 -12.43
N PRO A 151 -2.11 -4.89 -12.82
CA PRO A 151 -2.35 -3.79 -11.89
C PRO A 151 -3.81 -3.74 -11.41
N MET A 152 -3.99 -3.26 -10.18
CA MET A 152 -5.32 -3.14 -9.56
C MET A 152 -6.05 -1.92 -10.13
N ARG A 153 -6.55 -1.96 -11.36
CA ARG A 153 -7.30 -0.84 -11.96
C ARG A 153 -8.80 -1.04 -11.89
N ARG A 154 -9.58 0.03 -11.67
CA ARG A 154 -11.02 -0.03 -11.92
C ARG A 154 -11.22 -0.29 -13.41
N LYS A 155 -12.03 -1.29 -13.77
CA LYS A 155 -12.48 -1.43 -15.16
C LYS A 155 -13.20 -0.13 -15.52
N ALA A 156 -12.77 0.53 -16.58
CA ALA A 156 -13.54 1.61 -17.17
C ALA A 156 -14.91 1.02 -17.55
N GLU A 157 -15.99 1.49 -16.92
CA GLU A 157 -17.32 1.19 -17.43
C GLU A 157 -17.40 1.72 -18.86
N PRO A 158 -17.91 0.93 -19.83
CA PRO A 158 -18.14 1.45 -21.16
C PRO A 158 -19.11 2.63 -21.01
N ARG A 159 -18.67 3.83 -21.44
CA ARG A 159 -19.55 5.00 -21.50
C ARG A 159 -20.76 4.59 -22.33
N SER A 160 -21.92 4.47 -21.68
CA SER A 160 -23.19 4.25 -22.37
C SER A 160 -23.38 5.39 -23.37
N SER A 161 -23.15 5.10 -24.64
CA SER A 161 -23.51 5.98 -25.74
C SER A 161 -25.03 6.02 -25.82
N SER A 162 -25.64 6.96 -25.10
CA SER A 162 -27.05 7.29 -25.29
C SER A 162 -27.27 7.72 -26.74
N PRO A 163 -28.15 7.05 -27.51
CA PRO A 163 -28.44 7.48 -28.86
C PRO A 163 -29.23 8.79 -28.82
N LEU A 164 -28.73 9.79 -29.57
CA LEU A 164 -29.38 11.05 -29.86
C LEU A 164 -30.77 10.77 -30.45
N LYS A 165 -31.84 11.05 -29.70
CA LYS A 165 -33.21 11.04 -30.27
C LYS A 165 -33.38 12.32 -31.11
N THR A 166 -33.32 12.18 -32.42
CA THR A 166 -33.81 13.18 -33.37
C THR A 166 -35.35 13.13 -33.39
N SER A 167 -35.99 14.19 -32.92
CA SER A 167 -37.44 14.38 -33.05
C SER A 167 -37.79 14.85 -34.48
N PRO A 168 -38.87 14.34 -35.11
CA PRO A 168 -39.32 14.88 -36.38
C PRO A 168 -40.22 16.11 -36.20
N LEU A 169 -40.06 17.03 -37.15
CA LEU A 169 -40.85 18.24 -37.40
C LEU A 169 -42.35 17.88 -37.59
N LYS A 170 -43.25 18.62 -36.94
CA LYS A 170 -44.68 18.60 -37.28
C LYS A 170 -45.04 19.88 -38.03
N THR A 171 -45.67 19.67 -39.19
CA THR A 171 -46.34 20.63 -40.07
C THR A 171 -47.61 21.18 -39.44
#